data_AF-A0A8S1LRG1-F1
#
_entry.id   AF-A0A8S1LRG1-F1
#
_cell.length_a   1.000
_cell.length_b   1.000
_cell.length_c   1.000
_cell.angle_alpha   90.00
_cell.angle_beta   90.00
_cell.angle_gamma   90.00
#
_symmetry.space_group_name_H-M   'P 1'
#
loop_
_entity.id
_entity.type
_entity.pdbx_description
1 polymer ?
#
loop_
_entity_poly.entity_id
_entity_poly.type
_entity_poly.pdbx_seq_one_letter_code
_entity_poly.pdbx_strand_id
1 'polypeptide(L)'
;MIVESNPKVLTTLAPIIWLKPIQGEIDIKNQYICPVYKTAERRGVLSTTGHSTNFIMNVNMPTEQSQHHWVKRGVAMLCQLSD
;
A
#
# COMPACT_ATOMS: atom_id res chain seq x y z
N MET A 1 10.31 -7.47 2.63
CA MET A 1 9.30 -8.29 1.93
C MET A 1 8.05 -8.32 2.78
N ILE A 2 6.85 -8.29 2.19
CA ILE A 2 5.61 -8.43 2.95
C ILE A 2 5.36 -9.89 3.30
N VAL A 3 4.83 -10.12 4.50
CA VAL A 3 4.54 -11.43 5.07
C VAL A 3 3.18 -11.37 5.79
N GLU A 4 2.64 -12.53 6.14
CA GLU A 4 1.44 -12.60 6.96
C GLU A 4 1.63 -11.94 8.32
N SER A 5 0.56 -11.31 8.82
CA SER A 5 0.59 -10.71 10.15
C SER A 5 0.51 -11.78 11.23
N ASN A 6 1.09 -11.48 12.40
CA ASN A 6 0.90 -12.29 13.59
C ASN A 6 -0.58 -12.27 14.04
N PRO A 7 -1.07 -13.35 14.68
CA PRO A 7 -2.44 -13.38 15.19
C PRO A 7 -2.73 -12.17 16.09
N LYS A 8 -3.87 -11.50 15.83
CA LYS A 8 -4.34 -10.31 16.55
C LYS A 8 -3.46 -9.04 16.41
N VAL A 9 -2.47 -9.03 15.52
CA VAL A 9 -1.72 -7.83 15.14
C VAL A 9 -2.34 -7.24 13.89
N LEU A 10 -3.07 -6.13 14.04
CA LEU A 10 -3.81 -5.50 12.93
C LEU A 10 -2.92 -4.61 12.07
N THR A 11 -1.87 -4.03 12.65
CA THR A 11 -0.98 -3.09 11.98
C THR A 11 0.46 -3.33 12.43
N THR A 12 1.40 -3.01 11.54
CA THR A 12 2.83 -2.98 11.84
C THR A 12 3.44 -1.75 11.17
N LEU A 13 4.55 -1.27 11.72
CA LEU A 13 5.29 -0.18 11.09
C LEU A 13 5.82 -0.64 9.73
N ALA A 14 5.59 0.20 8.72
CA ALA A 14 6.21 0.04 7.42
C ALA A 14 7.73 0.33 7.53
N PRO A 15 8.56 -0.28 6.66
CA PRO A 15 9.96 0.10 6.57
C PRO A 15 10.10 1.57 6.15
N ILE A 16 11.26 2.17 6.45
CA ILE A 16 11.60 3.50 5.92
C ILE A 16 11.74 3.38 4.40
N ILE A 17 10.95 4.16 3.67
CA ILE A 17 10.93 4.17 2.20
C ILE A 17 11.59 5.47 1.72
N TRP A 18 12.64 5.35 0.91
CA TRP A 18 13.27 6.49 0.24
C TRP A 18 12.70 6.64 -1.17
N LEU A 19 11.98 7.73 -1.41
CA LEU A 19 11.48 8.08 -2.75
C LEU A 19 12.54 8.86 -3.51
N LYS A 20 13.14 8.19 -4.50
CA LYS A 20 14.12 8.79 -5.41
C LYS A 20 13.54 8.85 -6.82
N PRO A 21 13.29 10.04 -7.38
CA PRO A 21 12.87 10.19 -8.77
C PRO A 21 13.94 9.65 -9.72
N ILE A 22 13.52 8.82 -10.68
CA ILE A 22 14.36 8.29 -11.75
C ILE A 22 13.56 8.31 -13.06
N GLN A 23 14.25 8.38 -14.20
CA GLN A 23 13.64 8.17 -15.52
C GLN A 23 13.82 6.71 -15.93
N GLY A 24 12.75 6.08 -16.44
CA GLY A 24 12.76 4.71 -16.91
C GLY A 24 11.55 3.91 -16.44
N GLU A 25 11.41 2.70 -16.96
CA GLU A 25 10.40 1.74 -16.53
C GLU A 25 10.96 0.84 -15.42
N ILE A 26 10.09 0.46 -14.48
CA ILE A 26 10.45 -0.44 -13.37
C ILE A 26 9.86 -1.81 -13.71
N ASP A 27 10.69 -2.86 -13.71
CA ASP A 27 10.21 -4.23 -13.88
C ASP A 27 9.46 -4.69 -12.63
N ILE A 28 8.13 -4.85 -12.74
CA ILE A 28 7.25 -5.23 -11.63
C ILE A 28 7.13 -6.76 -11.60
N LYS A 29 8.22 -7.45 -11.24
CA LYS A 29 8.19 -8.90 -10.98
C LYS A 29 8.25 -9.18 -9.49
N ASN A 30 7.47 -10.14 -9.02
CA ASN A 30 7.44 -10.58 -7.61
C ASN A 30 7.19 -9.43 -6.62
N GLN A 31 6.36 -8.48 -7.02
CA GLN A 31 6.01 -7.29 -6.24
C GLN A 31 4.51 -7.16 -6.13
N TYR A 32 4.06 -6.74 -4.95
CA TYR A 32 2.71 -6.30 -4.68
C TYR A 32 2.64 -4.78 -4.82
N ILE A 33 1.77 -4.29 -5.68
CA ILE A 33 1.45 -2.87 -5.83
C ILE A 33 0.57 -2.49 -4.62
N CYS A 34 1.22 -2.09 -3.53
CA CYS A 34 0.56 -1.78 -2.27
C CYS A 34 0.00 -0.35 -2.29
N PRO A 35 -1.32 -0.15 -2.15
CA PRO A 35 -1.89 1.19 -2.11
C PRO A 35 -1.60 1.87 -0.77
N VAL A 36 -1.25 3.15 -0.84
CA VAL A 36 -1.01 4.01 0.33
C VAL A 36 -2.17 4.98 0.49
N TYR A 37 -2.76 5.01 1.69
CA TYR A 37 -3.84 5.91 2.05
C TYR A 37 -3.45 6.84 3.20
N LYS A 38 -4.14 7.98 3.30
CA LYS A 38 -3.97 8.92 4.41
C LYS A 38 -4.45 8.31 5.72
N THR A 39 -5.66 7.73 5.72
CA THR A 39 -6.33 7.21 6.92
C THR A 39 -6.85 5.78 6.75
N ALA A 40 -7.02 5.07 7.88
CA ALA A 40 -7.49 3.69 7.94
C ALA A 40 -8.90 3.46 7.36
N GLU A 41 -9.76 4.48 7.36
CA GLU A 41 -11.12 4.36 6.82
C GLU A 41 -11.11 4.06 5.31
N ARG A 42 -10.03 4.45 4.60
CA ARG A 42 -9.85 4.26 3.14
C ARG A 42 -11.03 4.79 2.31
N ARG A 43 -11.82 5.68 2.93
CA ARG A 43 -12.95 6.39 2.36
C ARG A 43 -12.51 7.84 2.15
N GLY A 44 -12.87 8.40 1.02
CA GLY A 44 -12.63 9.80 0.70
C GLY A 44 -13.62 10.27 -0.35
N VAL A 45 -13.85 11.58 -0.41
CA VAL A 45 -14.60 12.18 -1.50
C VAL A 45 -13.80 11.99 -2.80
N LEU A 46 -14.47 11.69 -3.90
CA LEU A 46 -13.82 11.68 -5.21
C LEU A 46 -13.43 13.12 -5.55
N SER A 47 -12.16 13.34 -5.86
CA SER A 47 -11.71 14.60 -6.43
C SER A 47 -12.31 14.81 -7.82
N THR A 48 -12.19 16.02 -8.37
CA THR A 48 -12.63 16.36 -9.73
C THR A 48 -11.98 15.49 -10.82
N THR A 49 -10.88 14.80 -10.50
CA THR A 49 -10.19 13.84 -11.39
C THR A 49 -10.58 12.38 -11.15
N GLY A 50 -11.55 12.10 -10.28
CA GLY A 50 -12.03 10.73 -10.01
C GLY A 50 -11.15 9.91 -9.06
N HIS A 51 -10.07 10.48 -8.52
CA HIS A 51 -9.26 9.84 -7.49
C HIS A 51 -9.76 10.20 -6.09
N SER A 52 -9.77 9.22 -5.18
CA SER A 52 -10.11 9.43 -3.77
C SER A 52 -9.16 10.43 -3.14
N THR A 53 -9.67 11.41 -2.40
CA THR A 53 -8.85 12.32 -1.59
C THR A 53 -8.04 11.60 -0.51
N ASN A 54 -8.35 10.34 -0.21
CA ASN A 54 -7.64 9.51 0.75
C ASN A 54 -6.50 8.68 0.11
N PHE A 55 -6.53 8.44 -1.21
CA PHE A 55 -5.46 7.74 -1.90
C PHE A 55 -4.26 8.66 -2.14
N ILE A 56 -3.05 8.17 -1.87
CA ILE A 56 -1.81 8.92 -2.07
C ILE A 56 -1.07 8.41 -3.30
N MET A 57 -0.66 7.15 -3.28
CA MET A 57 0.12 6.51 -4.35
C MET A 57 0.16 5.00 -4.15
N ASN A 58 0.72 4.28 -5.13
CA ASN A 58 1.11 2.89 -4.96
C ASN A 58 2.60 2.78 -4.67
N VAL A 59 2.98 1.84 -3.81
CA VAL A 59 4.37 1.48 -3.53
C VAL A 59 4.56 0.00 -3.82
N ASN A 60 5.58 -0.32 -4.60
CA ASN A 60 5.91 -1.70 -4.92
C ASN A 60 6.62 -2.38 -3.74
N MET A 61 5.97 -3.39 -3.18
CA MET A 61 6.49 -4.15 -2.05
C MET A 61 6.91 -5.55 -2.50
N PRO A 62 8.13 -6.01 -2.20
CA PRO A 62 8.57 -7.35 -2.57
C PRO A 62 7.73 -8.42 -1.85
N THR A 63 7.38 -9.49 -2.56
CA THR A 63 6.52 -10.59 -2.08
C THR A 63 6.86 -11.91 -2.77
N GLU A 64 6.67 -13.03 -2.06
CA GLU A 64 6.67 -14.38 -2.64
C GLU A 64 5.27 -14.83 -3.11
N GLN A 65 4.22 -14.20 -2.61
CA GLN A 65 2.83 -14.48 -2.99
C GLN A 65 2.39 -13.63 -4.18
N SER A 66 1.38 -14.12 -4.91
CA SER A 66 0.76 -13.38 -6.01
C SER A 66 0.09 -12.09 -5.53
N GLN A 67 -0.07 -11.10 -6.41
CA GLN A 67 -0.78 -9.87 -6.03
C GLN A 67 -2.20 -10.12 -5.55
N HIS A 68 -2.89 -11.08 -6.17
CA HIS A 68 -4.28 -11.41 -5.82
C HIS A 68 -4.43 -11.84 -4.36
N HIS A 69 -3.43 -12.52 -3.79
CA HIS A 69 -3.39 -12.90 -2.38
C HIS A 69 -3.52 -11.70 -1.45
N TRP A 70 -2.74 -10.65 -1.71
CA TRP A 70 -2.73 -9.43 -0.89
C TRP A 70 -3.92 -8.52 -1.16
N VAL A 71 -4.39 -8.46 -2.40
CA VAL A 71 -5.64 -7.76 -2.76
C VAL A 71 -6.82 -8.34 -1.99
N LYS A 72 -6.97 -9.68 -1.97
CA LYS A 72 -8.06 -10.36 -1.24
C LYS A 72 -7.97 -10.14 0.28
N ARG A 73 -6.76 -9.99 0.81
CA ARG A 73 -6.51 -9.68 2.23
C ARG A 73 -6.64 -8.21 2.58
N GLY A 74 -6.86 -7.34 1.58
CA GLY A 74 -7.05 -5.92 1.79
C GLY A 74 -5.80 -5.19 2.31
N VAL A 75 -4.60 -5.72 2.06
CA VAL A 75 -3.34 -5.09 2.52
C VAL A 75 -3.22 -3.68 1.96
N ALA A 76 -2.82 -2.74 2.81
CA ALA A 76 -2.58 -1.35 2.45
C ALA A 76 -1.58 -0.73 3.43
N MET A 77 -0.91 0.33 3.01
CA MET A 77 -0.17 1.21 3.90
C MET A 77 -1.02 2.42 4.28
N LEU A 78 -0.86 2.87 5.52
CA LEU A 78 -1.61 3.98 6.10
C LEU A 78 -0.62 4.99 6.68
N CYS A 79 -0.80 6.27 6.37
CA CYS A 79 -0.01 7.33 7.01
C CYS A 79 -0.46 7.62 8.44
N GLN A 80 -1.75 7.39 8.73
CA GLN A 80 -2.34 7.58 10.04
C GLN A 80 -3.25 6.39 10.38
N LEU A 81 -3.03 5.83 11.58
CA LEU A 81 -3.95 4.87 12.20
C LEU A 81 -5.10 5.64 12.86
N SER A 82 -6.31 5.08 12.82
CA SER A 82 -7.42 5.57 13.66
C SER A 82 -7.14 5.20 15.11
N ASP A 83 -7.36 6.14 16.03
CA ASP A 83 -7.37 5.89 17.47
C ASP A 83 -8.57 5.00 17.88
#